data_AF-A0A0A6P3C7-F1
#
_entry.id   AF-A0A0A6P3C7-F1
#
_cell.length_a   1.000
_cell.length_b   1.000
_cell.length_c   1.000
_cell.angle_alpha   90.00
_cell.angle_beta   90.00
_cell.angle_gamma   90.00
#
_symmetry.space_group_name_H-M   'P 1'
#
loop_
_entity.id
_entity.type
_entity.pdbx_description
1 polymer ?
#
loop_
_entity_poly.entity_id
_entity_poly.type
_entity_poly.pdbx_seq_one_letter_code
_entity_poly.pdbx_strand_id
1 'polypeptide(L)'
;MKLITSYFFILLMFWYTGVFAGPARQIELTDGSVITGEIVSFSNGIYTIKSNHLGLLKIEDSKVRSIDSGSRDSNASFGDLQGLQNLIMSSPDMMNTIMSLQDDPDFQAALQNPEVMRAVTSGDVNALLSNPLFMKLIENPRMKEIVQEVERR
;
A
#
# COMPACT_ATOMS: atom_id res chain seq x y z
N MET A 1 -54.81 -0.31 41.17
CA MET A 1 -55.29 -1.16 40.06
C MET A 1 -54.59 -0.64 38.81
N LYS A 2 -53.40 -1.15 38.44
CA LYS A 2 -53.19 -2.36 37.62
C LYS A 2 -54.02 -2.30 36.34
N LEU A 3 -53.37 -2.00 35.22
CA LEU A 3 -53.52 -2.68 33.92
C LEU A 3 -52.59 -2.02 32.89
N ILE A 4 -51.61 -2.82 32.41
CA ILE A 4 -50.90 -2.68 31.13
C ILE A 4 -49.72 -1.67 31.14
N THR A 5 -48.46 -1.91 31.52
CA THR A 5 -47.59 -3.09 31.63
C THR A 5 -47.71 -4.11 30.50
N SER A 6 -47.83 -3.66 29.25
CA SER A 6 -47.65 -4.55 28.07
C SER A 6 -47.21 -3.82 26.81
N TYR A 7 -46.20 -2.96 26.89
CA TYR A 7 -45.38 -2.57 25.73
C TYR A 7 -43.89 -2.59 26.07
N PHE A 8 -43.51 -3.44 27.04
CA PHE A 8 -42.13 -3.67 27.45
C PHE A 8 -41.50 -4.90 26.75
N PHE A 9 -42.20 -5.49 25.77
CA PHE A 9 -41.81 -6.76 25.16
C PHE A 9 -42.11 -6.84 23.65
N ILE A 10 -41.90 -5.74 22.93
CA ILE A 10 -41.29 -5.76 21.60
C ILE A 10 -39.91 -5.15 21.85
N LEU A 11 -39.01 -5.80 22.57
CA LEU A 11 -38.33 -7.04 22.20
C LEU A 11 -38.05 -7.08 20.69
N LEU A 12 -36.96 -6.40 20.34
CA LEU A 12 -35.81 -7.10 19.76
C LEU A 12 -35.98 -7.57 18.32
N MET A 13 -36.07 -6.64 17.37
CA MET A 13 -35.51 -6.83 16.01
C MET A 13 -35.74 -5.58 15.15
N PHE A 14 -35.19 -4.44 15.56
CA PHE A 14 -34.77 -3.48 14.55
C PHE A 14 -33.27 -3.39 14.64
N TRP A 15 -32.66 -4.19 13.77
CA TRP A 15 -31.24 -4.33 13.57
C TRP A 15 -30.58 -2.96 13.57
N TYR A 16 -29.69 -2.75 14.54
CA TYR A 16 -28.53 -1.91 14.33
C TYR A 16 -27.71 -2.56 13.22
N THR A 17 -28.06 -2.31 11.96
CA THR A 17 -27.10 -2.47 10.88
C THR A 17 -26.06 -1.39 11.14
N GLY A 18 -24.95 -1.80 11.78
CA GLY A 18 -23.75 -0.99 11.79
C GLY A 18 -23.43 -0.66 10.34
N VAL A 19 -23.63 0.60 9.96
CA VAL A 19 -23.06 1.13 8.73
C VAL A 19 -21.57 1.21 9.03
N PHE A 20 -20.87 0.10 8.78
CA PHE A 20 -19.43 0.11 8.69
C PHE A 20 -19.12 1.04 7.53
N ALA A 21 -18.70 2.27 7.85
CA ALA A 21 -18.12 3.16 6.87
C ALA A 21 -16.85 2.48 6.35
N GLY A 22 -16.93 1.97 5.13
CA GLY A 22 -15.77 1.47 4.42
C GLY A 22 -14.72 2.58 4.29
N PRO A 23 -13.42 2.22 4.28
CA PRO A 23 -12.36 3.20 4.11
C PRO A 23 -12.57 3.98 2.80
N ALA A 24 -12.36 5.29 2.85
CA ALA A 24 -12.42 6.13 1.66
C ALA A 24 -11.31 5.69 0.68
N ARG A 25 -11.69 5.52 -0.59
CA ARG A 25 -10.81 5.07 -1.67
C ARG A 25 -10.58 6.19 -2.67
N GLN A 26 -9.46 6.14 -3.36
CA GLN A 26 -9.17 7.03 -4.49
C GLN A 26 -9.51 6.30 -5.78
N ILE A 27 -10.40 6.88 -6.58
CA ILE A 27 -10.87 6.34 -7.86
C ILE A 27 -10.38 7.27 -8.96
N GLU A 28 -9.55 6.76 -9.86
CA GLU A 28 -9.13 7.47 -11.07
C GLU A 28 -10.04 7.09 -12.23
N LEU A 29 -10.51 8.07 -12.97
CA LEU A 29 -11.35 7.90 -14.14
C LEU A 29 -10.54 7.92 -15.44
N THR A 30 -11.14 7.46 -16.53
CA THR A 30 -10.49 7.39 -17.86
C THR A 30 -10.18 8.75 -18.46
N ASP A 31 -10.82 9.82 -17.98
CA ASP A 31 -10.54 11.21 -18.32
C ASP A 31 -9.41 11.84 -17.47
N GLY A 32 -8.84 11.07 -16.53
CA GLY A 32 -7.82 11.54 -15.57
C GLY A 32 -8.40 12.22 -14.32
N SER A 33 -9.72 12.34 -14.21
CA SER A 33 -10.36 12.87 -13.00
C SER A 33 -10.17 11.92 -11.82
N VAL A 34 -9.98 12.47 -10.63
CA VAL A 34 -9.79 11.71 -9.39
C VAL A 34 -10.93 11.98 -8.42
N ILE A 35 -11.57 10.93 -7.94
CA ILE A 35 -12.66 10.97 -6.97
C ILE A 35 -12.22 10.28 -5.69
N THR A 36 -12.48 10.90 -4.54
CA THR A 36 -12.29 10.27 -3.23
C THR A 36 -13.63 9.97 -2.58
N GLY A 37 -13.85 8.72 -2.21
CA GLY A 37 -15.08 8.28 -1.58
C GLY A 37 -15.14 6.80 -1.24
N GLU A 38 -16.15 6.43 -0.47
CA GLU A 38 -16.44 5.04 -0.12
C GLU A 38 -17.26 4.37 -1.23
N ILE A 39 -16.86 3.18 -1.68
CA ILE A 39 -17.69 2.39 -2.60
C ILE A 39 -18.79 1.72 -1.79
N VAL A 40 -20.02 2.24 -1.91
CA VAL A 40 -21.20 1.75 -1.19
C VAL A 40 -21.79 0.52 -1.85
N SER A 41 -21.74 0.44 -3.18
CA SER A 41 -22.21 -0.73 -3.93
C SER A 41 -21.65 -0.78 -5.34
N PHE A 42 -21.67 -1.98 -5.94
CA PHE A 42 -21.41 -2.21 -7.35
C PHE A 42 -22.54 -3.09 -7.90
N SER A 43 -23.26 -2.60 -8.90
CA SER A 43 -24.36 -3.33 -9.52
C SER A 43 -24.55 -2.91 -10.97
N ASN A 44 -24.78 -3.87 -11.86
CA ASN A 44 -24.98 -3.63 -13.29
C ASN A 44 -23.85 -2.81 -13.94
N GLY A 45 -22.60 -3.02 -13.51
CA GLY A 45 -21.46 -2.25 -14.02
C GLY A 45 -21.42 -0.80 -13.54
N ILE A 46 -22.16 -0.45 -12.48
CA ILE A 46 -22.19 0.91 -11.91
C ILE A 46 -21.70 0.87 -10.46
N TYR A 47 -20.64 1.61 -10.17
CA TYR A 47 -20.19 1.92 -8.82
C TYR A 47 -21.02 3.04 -8.23
N THR A 48 -21.59 2.78 -7.05
CA THR A 48 -22.18 3.83 -6.20
C THR A 48 -21.13 4.24 -5.18
N ILE A 49 -20.63 5.46 -5.30
CA ILE A 49 -19.56 6.00 -4.48
C ILE A 49 -20.12 7.12 -3.61
N LYS A 50 -19.94 7.04 -2.30
CA LYS A 50 -20.25 8.11 -1.36
C LYS A 50 -18.99 8.93 -1.11
N SER A 51 -18.93 10.10 -1.72
CA SER A 51 -17.90 11.10 -1.48
C SER A 51 -18.29 12.01 -0.33
N ASN A 52 -17.31 12.41 0.49
CA ASN A 52 -17.52 13.37 1.58
C ASN A 52 -17.83 14.78 1.06
N HIS A 53 -17.36 15.14 -0.13
CA HIS A 53 -17.53 16.48 -0.71
C HIS A 53 -18.61 16.53 -1.79
N LEU A 54 -18.76 15.46 -2.56
CA LEU A 54 -19.66 15.42 -3.72
C LEU A 54 -20.95 14.64 -3.46
N GLY A 55 -21.09 14.01 -2.28
CA GLY A 55 -22.24 13.18 -1.95
C GLY A 55 -22.22 11.85 -2.71
N LEU A 56 -23.40 11.37 -3.10
CA LEU A 56 -23.56 10.06 -3.72
C LEU A 56 -23.41 10.14 -5.24
N LEU A 57 -22.36 9.51 -5.76
CA LEU A 57 -21.97 9.47 -7.17
C LEU A 57 -22.27 8.09 -7.75
N LYS A 58 -22.71 8.05 -9.01
CA LYS A 58 -22.88 6.82 -9.78
C LYS A 58 -21.93 6.85 -10.98
N ILE A 59 -20.96 5.96 -10.99
CA ILE A 59 -19.90 5.91 -12.00
C ILE A 59 -19.95 4.56 -12.71
N GLU A 60 -19.97 4.57 -14.04
CA GLU A 60 -19.87 3.34 -14.84
C GLU A 60 -18.47 2.73 -14.74
N ASP A 61 -18.38 1.41 -14.68
CA ASP A 61 -17.12 0.66 -14.65
C ASP A 61 -16.23 0.98 -15.85
N SER A 62 -16.82 1.21 -17.03
CA SER A 62 -16.13 1.64 -18.26
C SER A 62 -15.40 2.98 -18.13
N LYS A 63 -15.80 3.82 -17.16
CA LYS A 63 -15.20 5.13 -16.89
C LYS A 63 -14.17 5.06 -15.78
N VAL A 64 -14.06 3.94 -15.08
CA VAL A 64 -13.08 3.74 -14.02
C VAL A 64 -11.78 3.22 -14.64
N ARG A 65 -10.70 3.95 -14.42
CA ARG A 65 -9.35 3.55 -14.82
C ARG A 65 -8.66 2.74 -13.73
N SER A 66 -8.77 3.19 -12.48
CA SER A 66 -8.18 2.50 -11.33
C SER A 66 -8.95 2.80 -10.04
N ILE A 67 -8.95 1.84 -9.10
CA ILE A 67 -9.48 2.01 -7.75
C ILE A 67 -8.36 1.64 -6.79
N ASP A 68 -7.79 2.65 -6.13
CA ASP A 68 -6.81 2.43 -5.07
C ASP A 68 -7.55 2.07 -3.78
N SER A 69 -7.23 0.90 -3.24
CA SER A 69 -7.92 0.34 -2.07
C SER A 69 -7.51 1.03 -0.76
N GLY A 70 -6.59 1.99 -0.76
CA GLY A 70 -5.99 2.58 0.44
C GLY A 70 -5.06 1.60 1.17
N SER A 71 -5.31 0.30 1.04
CA SER A 71 -4.35 -0.78 1.20
C SER A 71 -3.58 -0.93 -0.11
N ARG A 72 -2.77 0.07 -0.47
CA ARG A 72 -1.49 -0.30 -1.09
C ARG A 72 -0.74 -1.01 0.04
N ASP A 73 -1.02 -2.30 0.21
CA ASP A 73 0.06 -3.19 0.58
C ASP A 73 1.11 -2.94 -0.48
N SER A 74 2.08 -2.09 -0.17
CA SER A 74 3.38 -2.05 -0.82
C SER A 74 4.11 -3.36 -0.53
N ASN A 75 3.43 -4.48 -0.72
CA ASN A 75 4.03 -5.69 -1.21
C ASN A 75 4.54 -5.32 -2.61
N ALA A 76 5.73 -4.72 -2.65
CA ALA A 76 6.76 -5.26 -3.52
C ALA A 76 6.72 -6.77 -3.24
N SER A 77 5.92 -7.46 -4.05
CA SER A 77 5.56 -8.85 -3.80
C SER A 77 6.87 -9.59 -3.63
N PHE A 78 6.98 -10.46 -2.63
CA PHE A 78 8.15 -11.30 -2.42
C PHE A 78 8.59 -12.07 -3.69
N GLY A 79 7.77 -12.09 -4.75
CA GLY A 79 8.15 -12.50 -6.11
C GLY A 79 9.26 -11.65 -6.77
N ASP A 80 9.38 -10.35 -6.48
CA ASP A 80 10.49 -9.52 -6.98
C ASP A 80 11.81 -9.84 -6.28
N LEU A 81 11.78 -10.40 -5.06
CA LEU A 81 12.98 -10.87 -4.39
C LEU A 81 13.56 -12.12 -5.07
N GLN A 82 12.72 -12.99 -5.66
CA GLN A 82 13.20 -14.10 -6.49
C GLN A 82 13.86 -13.61 -7.78
N GLY A 83 13.27 -12.61 -8.45
CA GLY A 83 13.85 -11.96 -9.62
C GLY A 83 15.20 -11.32 -9.31
N LEU A 84 15.28 -10.60 -8.19
CA LEU A 84 16.49 -10.00 -7.66
C LEU A 84 17.55 -11.06 -7.29
N GLN A 85 17.15 -12.17 -6.65
CA GLN A 85 18.06 -13.26 -6.33
C GLN A 85 18.68 -13.88 -7.59
N ASN A 86 17.86 -14.16 -8.60
CA ASN A 86 18.35 -14.67 -9.90
C ASN A 86 19.28 -13.66 -10.59
N LEU A 87 18.99 -12.37 -10.49
CA LEU A 87 19.82 -11.30 -11.03
C LEU A 87 21.20 -11.26 -10.35
N ILE A 88 21.24 -11.32 -9.01
CA ILE A 88 22.49 -11.35 -8.24
C ILE A 88 23.33 -12.57 -8.60
N MET A 89 22.68 -13.73 -8.81
CA MET A 89 23.37 -14.97 -9.18
C MET A 89 23.82 -15.00 -10.64
N SER A 90 23.11 -14.31 -11.54
CA SER A 90 23.40 -14.30 -12.98
C SER A 90 24.32 -13.15 -13.41
N SER A 91 24.51 -12.13 -12.57
CA SER A 91 25.39 -11.00 -12.84
C SER A 91 26.68 -11.08 -11.98
N PRO A 92 27.84 -11.43 -12.58
CA PRO A 92 29.13 -11.43 -11.89
C PRO A 92 29.48 -10.05 -11.32
N ASP A 93 29.09 -8.99 -12.03
CA ASP A 93 29.33 -7.61 -11.63
C ASP A 93 28.54 -7.26 -10.37
N MET A 94 27.26 -7.65 -10.28
CA MET A 94 26.48 -7.44 -9.05
C MET A 94 27.06 -8.19 -7.85
N MET A 95 27.52 -9.43 -8.06
CA MET A 95 28.13 -10.19 -6.98
C MET A 95 29.38 -9.49 -6.45
N ASN A 96 30.23 -8.97 -7.33
CA ASN A 96 31.41 -8.18 -6.94
C ASN A 96 31.02 -6.88 -6.20
N THR A 97 30.00 -6.17 -6.69
CA THR A 97 29.54 -4.93 -6.03
C THR A 97 28.98 -5.23 -4.64
N ILE A 98 28.18 -6.30 -4.47
CA ILE A 98 27.65 -6.75 -3.17
C ILE A 98 28.77 -7.19 -2.23
N MET A 99 29.75 -7.95 -2.71
CA MET A 99 30.93 -8.32 -1.92
C MET A 99 31.68 -7.08 -1.45
N SER A 100 31.82 -6.07 -2.29
CA SER A 100 32.46 -4.82 -1.88
C SER A 100 31.61 -4.07 -0.84
N LEU A 101 30.28 -4.07 -0.98
CA LEU A 101 29.34 -3.44 -0.03
C LEU A 101 29.33 -4.14 1.33
N GLN A 102 29.66 -5.43 1.40
CA GLN A 102 29.82 -6.15 2.66
C GLN A 102 30.85 -5.50 3.58
N ASP A 103 31.91 -4.94 3.00
CA ASP A 103 32.97 -4.21 3.72
C ASP A 103 32.63 -2.73 3.96
N ASP A 104 31.46 -2.27 3.51
CA ASP A 104 31.03 -0.88 3.68
C ASP A 104 30.46 -0.64 5.09
N PRO A 105 31.01 0.33 5.86
CA PRO A 105 30.54 0.61 7.21
C PRO A 105 29.11 1.16 7.25
N ASP A 106 28.67 1.91 6.23
CA ASP A 106 27.32 2.46 6.17
C ASP A 106 26.30 1.36 5.85
N PHE A 107 26.66 0.41 4.97
CA PHE A 107 25.83 -0.77 4.70
C PHE A 107 25.68 -1.67 5.94
N GLN A 108 26.77 -1.91 6.68
CA GLN A 108 26.72 -2.67 7.93
C GLN A 108 25.87 -1.96 8.99
N ALA A 109 26.00 -0.64 9.12
CA ALA A 109 25.19 0.14 10.04
C ALA A 109 23.69 0.07 9.68
N ALA A 110 23.35 0.09 8.40
CA ALA A 110 21.97 -0.07 7.93
C ALA A 110 21.41 -1.47 8.24
N LEU A 111 22.19 -2.53 8.04
CA LEU A 111 21.77 -3.91 8.35
C LEU A 111 21.61 -4.17 9.85
N GLN A 112 22.44 -3.52 10.68
CA GLN A 112 22.34 -3.60 12.14
C GLN A 112 21.18 -2.75 12.69
N ASN A 113 20.57 -1.88 11.88
CA ASN A 113 19.47 -1.04 12.31
C ASN A 113 18.12 -1.78 12.21
N PRO A 114 17.43 -2.01 13.34
CA PRO A 114 16.17 -2.75 13.34
C PRO A 114 15.02 -2.01 12.62
N GLU A 115 15.06 -0.68 12.56
CA GLU A 115 14.04 0.09 11.84
C GLU A 115 14.19 -0.05 10.33
N VAL A 116 15.41 -0.04 9.82
CA VAL A 116 15.69 -0.31 8.40
C VAL A 116 15.23 -1.71 8.04
N MET A 117 15.61 -2.72 8.83
CA MET A 117 15.19 -4.11 8.58
C MET A 117 13.67 -4.26 8.60
N ARG A 118 13.00 -3.63 9.57
CA ARG A 118 11.54 -3.63 9.64
C ARG A 118 10.92 -2.94 8.43
N ALA A 119 11.44 -1.78 8.03
CA ALA A 119 10.94 -1.02 6.90
C ALA A 119 11.13 -1.76 5.56
N VAL A 120 12.27 -2.44 5.35
CA VAL A 120 12.50 -3.31 4.19
C VAL A 120 11.52 -4.50 4.19
N THR A 121 11.40 -5.21 5.32
CA THR A 121 10.54 -6.40 5.41
C THR A 121 9.04 -6.10 5.31
N SER A 122 8.63 -4.90 5.70
CA SER A 122 7.24 -4.42 5.57
C SER A 122 6.98 -3.63 4.29
N GLY A 123 8.00 -3.36 3.46
CA GLY A 123 7.87 -2.51 2.28
C GLY A 123 7.49 -1.06 2.60
N ASP A 124 7.82 -0.57 3.80
CA ASP A 124 7.54 0.79 4.24
C ASP A 124 8.63 1.76 3.73
N VAL A 125 8.44 2.22 2.49
CA VAL A 125 9.34 3.15 1.82
C VAL A 125 9.44 4.49 2.58
N ASN A 126 8.37 4.94 3.26
CA ASN A 126 8.42 6.19 4.02
C ASN A 126 9.34 6.06 5.25
N ALA A 127 9.27 4.91 5.94
CA ALA A 127 10.19 4.61 7.04
C ALA A 127 11.65 4.50 6.56
N LEU A 128 11.89 3.97 5.36
CA LEU A 128 13.23 3.95 4.76
C LEU A 128 13.72 5.36 4.44
N LEU A 129 12.91 6.18 3.78
CA LEU A 129 13.31 7.53 3.38
C LEU A 129 13.51 8.48 4.57
N SER A 130 12.79 8.27 5.66
CA SER A 130 13.01 9.02 6.90
C SER A 130 14.23 8.56 7.70
N ASN A 131 14.83 7.41 7.34
CA ASN A 131 15.99 6.88 8.04
C ASN A 131 17.31 7.47 7.49
N PRO A 132 18.13 8.13 8.32
CA PRO A 132 19.36 8.78 7.85
C PRO A 132 20.44 7.77 7.41
N LEU A 133 20.45 6.55 7.93
CA LEU A 133 21.40 5.51 7.49
C LEU A 133 21.07 5.02 6.08
N PHE A 134 19.78 4.85 5.79
CA PHE A 134 19.32 4.48 4.46
C PHE A 134 19.61 5.57 3.43
N MET A 135 19.43 6.84 3.80
CA MET A 135 19.78 7.98 2.94
C MET A 135 21.27 8.02 2.59
N LYS A 136 22.15 7.84 3.59
CA LYS A 136 23.60 7.71 3.35
C LYS A 136 23.93 6.54 2.43
N LEU A 137 23.23 5.42 2.60
CA LEU A 137 23.43 4.24 1.77
C LEU A 137 23.06 4.52 0.30
N ILE A 138 21.94 5.18 0.01
CA ILE A 138 21.57 5.58 -1.37
C ILE A 138 22.57 6.57 -1.97
N GLU A 139 23.14 7.45 -1.15
CA GLU A 139 24.14 8.41 -1.60
C GLU A 139 25.49 7.75 -1.95
N ASN A 140 25.73 6.54 -1.43
CA ASN A 140 26.94 5.76 -1.67
C ASN A 140 27.11 5.47 -3.17
N PRO A 141 28.27 5.76 -3.76
CA PRO A 141 28.51 5.56 -5.20
C PRO A 141 28.27 4.11 -5.64
N ARG A 142 28.59 3.12 -4.80
CA ARG A 142 28.40 1.70 -5.11
C ARG A 142 26.93 1.30 -5.15
N MET A 143 26.11 1.91 -4.30
CA MET A 143 24.66 1.69 -4.34
C MET A 143 24.04 2.30 -5.59
N LYS A 144 24.53 3.45 -6.05
CA LYS A 144 24.09 4.05 -7.31
C LYS A 144 24.39 3.15 -8.50
N GLU A 145 25.55 2.49 -8.52
CA GLU A 145 25.90 1.52 -9.57
C GLU A 145 24.92 0.34 -9.59
N ILE A 146 24.56 -0.22 -8.43
CA ILE A 146 23.57 -1.30 -8.34
C ILE A 146 22.22 -0.84 -8.87
N VAL A 147 21.74 0.33 -8.44
CA VAL A 147 20.45 0.88 -8.89
C VAL A 147 20.45 1.08 -10.40
N GLN A 148 21.51 1.67 -10.96
CA GLN A 148 21.65 1.87 -12.40
C GLN A 148 21.67 0.55 -13.18
N GLU A 149 22.31 -0.49 -12.63
CA GLU A 149 22.37 -1.80 -13.26
C GLU A 149 21.02 -2.54 -13.22
N VAL A 150 20.23 -2.34 -12.17
CA VAL A 150 18.84 -2.80 -12.11
C VAL A 150 17.95 -2.04 -13.10
N GLU A 151 18.12 -0.72 -13.22
CA GLU A 151 17.36 0.16 -14.13
C GLU A 151 17.71 -0.03 -15.62
N ARG A 152 18.88 -0.58 -15.95
CA ARG A 152 19.30 -0.86 -17.34
C ARG A 152 18.53 -2.00 -18.02
N ARG A 153 17.66 -2.71 -17.29
CA ARG A 153 16.79 -3.78 -17.83
C ARG A 153 15.50 -3.23 -18.42
#